data_AF-A0A832GER3-F1
#
_entry.id   AF-A0A832GER3-F1
#
_cell.length_a   1.000
_cell.length_b   1.000
_cell.length_c   1.000
_cell.angle_alpha   90.00
_cell.angle_beta   90.00
_cell.angle_gamma   90.00
#
_symmetry.space_group_name_H-M   'P 1'
#
loop_
_entity.id
_entity.type
_entity.pdbx_description
1 polymer ?
#
loop_
_entity_poly.entity_id
_entity_poly.type
_entity_poly.pdbx_seq_one_letter_code
_entity_poly.pdbx_strand_id
1 'polypeptide(L)'
;MGGILRAEVEAREARELAPVAMRSAVSRGRDHACSDDPHCTAFQRDRDRIVHARAFRRLAHKTQVFIAFEGDLNRSRLTHTLEVAQLARSAARRLGLNEDL
;
A
#
# COMPACT_ATOMS: atom_id res chain seq x y z
N MET A 1 9.31 -24.67 -1.20
CA MET A 1 8.47 -23.47 -1.02
C MET A 1 9.04 -22.36 -1.90
N GLY A 2 8.71 -22.35 -3.19
CA GLY A 2 9.18 -21.31 -4.11
C GLY A 2 8.37 -20.04 -3.87
N GLY A 3 8.98 -19.04 -3.24
CA GLY A 3 8.38 -17.71 -3.14
C GLY A 3 8.40 -17.02 -4.50
N ILE A 4 7.38 -16.23 -4.81
CA ILE A 4 7.34 -15.40 -6.02
C ILE A 4 8.52 -14.43 -5.96
N LEU A 5 9.29 -14.35 -7.05
CA LEU A 5 10.43 -13.44 -7.14
C LEU A 5 9.94 -12.05 -7.55
N ARG A 6 10.63 -11.02 -7.06
CA ARG A 6 10.41 -9.61 -7.44
C ARG A 6 10.39 -9.44 -8.96
N ALA A 7 11.33 -10.06 -9.65
CA ALA A 7 11.43 -9.99 -11.12
C ALA A 7 10.18 -10.55 -11.81
N GLU A 8 9.55 -11.59 -11.26
CA GLU A 8 8.32 -12.17 -11.81
C GLU A 8 7.13 -11.23 -11.61
N VAL A 9 7.05 -10.57 -10.44
CA VAL A 9 6.03 -9.56 -10.16
C VAL A 9 6.18 -8.36 -11.10
N GLU A 10 7.39 -7.82 -11.24
CA GLU A 10 7.68 -6.70 -12.13
C GLU A 10 7.40 -7.05 -13.60
N ALA A 11 7.72 -8.27 -14.03
CA ALA A 11 7.39 -8.76 -15.37
C ALA A 11 5.87 -8.88 -15.57
N ARG A 12 5.13 -9.29 -14.55
CA ARG A 12 3.66 -9.32 -14.58
C ARG A 12 3.08 -7.91 -14.68
N GLU A 13 3.56 -6.99 -13.86
CA GLU A 13 3.17 -5.57 -13.91
C GLU A 13 3.37 -4.98 -15.32
N ALA A 14 4.48 -5.30 -15.97
CA ALA A 14 4.78 -4.81 -17.31
C ALA A 14 3.82 -5.34 -18.40
N ARG A 15 3.24 -6.53 -18.21
CA ARG A 15 2.30 -7.16 -19.16
C ARG A 15 0.84 -6.81 -18.89
N GLU A 16 0.45 -6.71 -17.63
CA GLU A 16 -0.96 -6.68 -17.22
C GLU A 16 -1.47 -5.27 -16.86
N LEU A 17 -0.59 -4.37 -16.41
CA LEU A 17 -1.01 -3.03 -16.02
C LEU A 17 -1.28 -2.15 -17.25
N ALA A 18 -2.24 -1.22 -17.08
CA ALA A 18 -2.58 -0.23 -18.09
C ALA A 18 -1.35 0.62 -18.49
N PRO A 19 -1.29 1.17 -19.71
CA PRO A 19 -0.15 1.96 -20.18
C PRO A 19 0.16 3.18 -19.29
N VAL A 20 -0.86 3.73 -18.63
CA VAL A 20 -0.75 4.88 -17.73
C VAL A 20 -0.37 4.51 -16.30
N ALA A 21 -0.34 3.21 -15.97
CA ALA A 21 -0.04 2.75 -14.62
C ALA A 21 1.46 2.87 -14.31
N MET A 22 1.77 3.30 -13.09
CA MET A 22 3.14 3.33 -12.60
C MET A 22 3.63 1.91 -12.28
N ARG A 23 4.77 1.52 -12.84
CA ARG A 23 5.38 0.20 -12.63
C ARG A 23 6.46 0.27 -11.55
N SER A 24 6.57 -0.77 -10.73
CA SER A 24 7.57 -0.85 -9.67
C SER A 24 9.00 -0.79 -10.22
N ALA A 25 9.23 -1.40 -11.39
CA ALA A 25 10.53 -1.46 -12.05
C ALA A 25 11.06 -0.09 -12.53
N VAL A 26 10.19 0.89 -12.77
CA VAL A 26 10.56 2.24 -13.24
C VAL A 26 10.51 3.29 -12.12
N SER A 27 10.47 2.83 -10.87
CA SER A 27 10.56 3.73 -9.72
C SER A 27 11.85 4.55 -9.76
N ARG A 28 11.79 5.81 -9.33
CA ARG A 28 12.96 6.70 -9.23
C ARG A 28 13.96 6.27 -8.15
N GLY A 29 13.66 5.21 -7.40
CA GLY A 29 14.49 4.74 -6.30
C GLY A 29 14.19 5.46 -5.00
N ARG A 30 15.18 5.48 -4.09
CA ARG A 30 15.07 6.07 -2.75
C ARG A 30 16.26 7.00 -2.50
N ASP A 31 16.04 8.02 -1.69
CA ASP A 31 17.08 9.00 -1.34
C ASP A 31 18.27 8.35 -0.61
N HIS A 32 18.00 7.32 0.19
CA HIS A 32 19.02 6.53 0.87
C HIS A 32 19.21 5.18 0.19
N ALA A 33 20.48 4.84 -0.08
CA ALA A 33 20.88 3.56 -0.63
C ALA A 33 20.35 2.41 0.25
N CYS A 34 19.66 1.47 -0.38
CA CYS A 34 19.06 0.33 0.28
C CYS A 34 19.16 -0.85 -0.67
N SER A 35 19.58 -2.01 -0.17
CA SER A 35 19.67 -3.22 -0.98
C SER A 35 18.30 -3.63 -1.50
N ASP A 36 18.28 -4.13 -2.72
CA ASP A 36 17.08 -4.72 -3.30
C ASP A 36 16.75 -6.05 -2.63
N ASP A 37 15.45 -6.31 -2.49
CA ASP A 37 14.90 -7.52 -1.88
C ASP A 37 14.43 -8.41 -3.04
N PRO A 38 14.85 -9.68 -3.09
CA PRO A 38 14.51 -10.59 -4.17
C PRO A 38 13.02 -10.98 -4.20
N HIS A 39 12.24 -10.70 -3.15
CA HIS A 39 10.84 -11.10 -3.01
C HIS A 39 9.86 -9.93 -2.92
N CYS A 40 10.32 -8.72 -2.61
CA CYS A 40 9.47 -7.54 -2.44
C CYS A 40 9.76 -6.47 -3.49
N THR A 41 8.72 -6.03 -4.21
CA THR A 41 8.84 -4.87 -5.11
C THR A 41 9.07 -3.58 -4.32
N ALA A 42 9.46 -2.51 -5.02
CA ALA A 42 9.67 -1.22 -4.40
C ALA A 42 8.44 -0.74 -3.60
N PHE A 43 7.23 -0.84 -4.17
CA PHE A 43 6.00 -0.35 -3.54
C PHE A 43 5.48 -1.28 -2.45
N GLN A 44 5.63 -2.60 -2.60
CA GLN A 44 5.31 -3.57 -1.54
C GLN A 44 6.11 -3.29 -0.27
N ARG A 45 7.42 -3.04 -0.42
CA ARG A 45 8.29 -2.68 0.69
C ARG A 45 7.86 -1.39 1.38
N ASP A 46 7.47 -0.37 0.61
CA ASP A 46 7.05 0.91 1.18
C ASP A 46 5.73 0.76 1.94
N ARG A 47 4.78 -0.01 1.42
CA ARG A 47 3.55 -0.38 2.12
C ARG A 47 3.84 -1.06 3.45
N ASP A 48 4.72 -2.06 3.46
CA ASP A 48 5.05 -2.80 4.68
C ASP A 48 5.69 -1.89 5.73
N ARG A 49 6.57 -0.96 5.32
CA ARG A 49 7.14 0.06 6.21
C ARG A 49 6.08 0.98 6.80
N ILE A 50 5.13 1.44 5.99
CA ILE A 50 4.03 2.31 6.44
C ILE A 50 3.18 1.59 7.48
N VAL A 51 2.76 0.35 7.22
CA VAL A 51 1.89 -0.43 8.13
C VAL A 51 2.57 -0.66 9.50
N HIS A 52 3.88 -0.89 9.52
CA HIS A 52 4.63 -1.12 10.76
C HIS A 52 5.10 0.17 11.45
N ALA A 53 4.92 1.34 10.82
CA ALA A 53 5.35 2.60 11.38
C ALA A 53 4.60 2.93 12.68
N ARG A 54 5.32 3.53 13.65
CA ARG A 54 4.71 4.01 14.90
C ARG A 54 3.59 5.03 14.63
N ALA A 55 3.74 5.85 13.58
CA ALA A 55 2.72 6.82 13.18
C ALA A 55 1.41 6.14 12.75
N PHE A 56 1.49 5.05 11.97
CA PHE A 56 0.32 4.29 11.53
C PHE A 56 -0.41 3.64 12.71
N ARG A 57 0.34 3.03 13.65
CA ARG A 57 -0.24 2.48 14.90
C ARG A 57 -0.98 3.52 15.74
N ARG A 58 -0.52 4.77 15.77
CA ARG A 58 -1.19 5.86 16.51
C ARG A 58 -2.57 6.19 15.94
N LEU A 59 -2.86 5.88 14.67
CA LEU A 59 -4.16 6.16 14.05
C LEU A 59 -5.30 5.39 14.72
N ALA A 60 -5.02 4.26 15.37
CA ALA A 60 -6.02 3.49 16.13
C ALA A 60 -6.63 4.31 17.28
N HIS A 61 -5.85 5.24 17.85
CA HIS A 61 -6.25 6.05 19.00
C HIS A 61 -6.56 7.50 18.60
N LYS A 62 -6.81 7.77 17.32
CA LYS A 62 -7.24 9.08 16.82
C LYS A 62 -8.64 8.92 16.25
N THR A 63 -9.57 9.75 16.70
CA THR A 63 -10.94 9.73 16.16
C THR A 63 -10.98 10.37 14.76
N GLN A 64 -11.88 9.86 13.94
CA GLN A 64 -12.24 10.47 12.65
C GLN A 64 -13.45 11.37 12.88
N VAL A 65 -13.24 12.70 12.82
CA VAL A 65 -14.27 13.77 12.83
C VAL A 65 -15.07 13.94 14.13
N PHE A 66 -15.48 12.88 14.82
CA PHE A 66 -16.30 12.99 16.04
C PHE A 66 -15.50 12.76 17.32
N ILE A 67 -15.87 13.47 18.39
CA ILE A 67 -15.46 13.15 19.76
C ILE A 67 -16.34 11.97 20.16
N ALA A 68 -15.72 10.86 20.58
CA ALA A 68 -16.48 9.68 20.97
C ALA A 68 -17.36 10.01 22.19
N PHE A 69 -18.65 10.17 21.97
CA PHE A 69 -19.65 10.10 23.03
C PHE A 69 -19.92 8.61 23.34
N GLU A 70 -20.20 8.29 24.61
CA GLU A 70 -20.43 6.92 25.07
C GLU A 70 -21.53 6.26 24.23
N GLY A 71 -21.19 5.14 23.55
CA GLY A 71 -22.17 4.24 22.94
C GLY A 71 -22.04 3.98 21.44
N ASP A 72 -21.31 4.79 20.67
CA ASP A 72 -21.28 4.63 19.20
C ASP A 72 -20.03 3.90 18.67
N LEU A 73 -20.23 3.09 17.62
CA LEU A 73 -19.18 2.52 16.75
C LEU A 73 -18.45 3.62 15.96
N ASN A 74 -17.86 4.57 16.69
CA ASN A 74 -17.15 5.70 16.12
C ASN A 74 -15.90 5.21 15.41
N ARG A 75 -15.70 5.71 14.19
CA ARG A 75 -14.55 5.35 13.36
C ARG A 75 -13.29 6.01 13.92
N SER A 76 -12.21 5.24 13.99
CA SER A 76 -10.86 5.79 14.16
C SER A 76 -10.29 6.22 12.82
N ARG A 77 -9.22 7.02 12.83
CA ARG A 77 -8.46 7.31 11.61
C ARG A 77 -7.89 6.04 11.00
N LEU A 78 -7.59 5.02 11.81
CA LEU A 78 -7.13 3.72 11.30
C LEU A 78 -8.23 3.01 10.53
N THR A 79 -9.43 2.87 11.09
CA THR A 79 -10.54 2.18 10.40
C THR A 79 -10.91 2.89 9.10
N HIS A 80 -10.93 4.23 9.12
CA HIS A 80 -11.14 5.02 7.92
C HIS A 80 -10.04 4.81 6.87
N THR A 81 -8.77 4.79 7.29
CA THR A 81 -7.64 4.55 6.37
C THR A 81 -7.73 3.16 5.72
N LEU A 82 -8.15 2.15 6.47
CA LEU A 82 -8.36 0.80 5.94
C LEU A 82 -9.51 0.75 4.92
N GLU A 83 -10.63 1.44 5.18
CA GLU A 83 -11.75 1.55 4.24
C GLU A 83 -11.32 2.26 2.95
N VAL A 84 -10.59 3.37 3.05
CA VAL A 84 -10.04 4.10 1.90
C VAL A 84 -9.08 3.22 1.10
N ALA A 85 -8.17 2.50 1.77
CA ALA A 85 -7.23 1.61 1.10
C ALA A 85 -7.94 0.49 0.33
N GLN A 86 -8.98 -0.11 0.89
CA GLN A 86 -9.78 -1.14 0.20
C GLN A 86 -10.50 -0.58 -1.04
N LEU A 87 -11.13 0.58 -0.91
CA LEU A 87 -11.81 1.23 -2.05
C LEU A 87 -10.81 1.63 -3.14
N ALA A 88 -9.67 2.22 -2.77
CA ALA A 88 -8.62 2.61 -3.69
C ALA A 88 -8.05 1.41 -4.45
N ARG A 89 -7.74 0.29 -3.77
CA ARG A 89 -7.27 -0.94 -4.42
C ARG A 89 -8.33 -1.57 -5.33
N SER A 90 -9.60 -1.51 -4.96
CA SER A 90 -10.70 -1.98 -5.81
C SER A 90 -10.81 -1.15 -7.09
N ALA A 91 -10.69 0.17 -6.99
CA ALA A 91 -10.67 1.07 -8.14
C ALA A 91 -9.42 0.84 -9.01
N ALA A 92 -8.23 0.76 -8.39
CA ALA A 92 -6.96 0.50 -9.07
C ALA A 92 -7.02 -0.79 -9.90
N ARG A 93 -7.50 -1.90 -9.31
CA ARG A 93 -7.66 -3.19 -10.01
C ARG A 93 -8.56 -3.07 -11.24
N ARG A 94 -9.70 -2.38 -11.12
CA ARG A 94 -10.65 -2.19 -12.25
C ARG A 94 -10.07 -1.33 -13.37
N LEU A 95 -9.17 -0.40 -13.02
CA LEU A 95 -8.51 0.49 -13.98
C LEU A 95 -7.17 -0.05 -14.49
N GLY A 96 -6.74 -1.25 -14.05
CA GLY A 96 -5.43 -1.80 -14.39
C GLY A 96 -4.25 -0.98 -13.84
N LEU A 97 -4.44 -0.28 -12.72
CA LEU A 97 -3.39 0.47 -12.04
C LEU A 97 -2.63 -0.40 -11.03
N ASN A 98 -1.44 0.05 -10.63
CA ASN A 98 -0.67 -0.65 -9.60
C ASN A 98 -1.36 -0.52 -8.24
N GLU A 99 -1.74 -1.65 -7.64
CA GLU A 99 -2.45 -1.67 -6.35
C GLU A 99 -1.56 -1.47 -5.12
N ASP A 100 -0.25 -1.68 -5.28
CA ASP A 100 0.71 -1.59 -4.19
C ASP A 100 1.31 -0.19 -4.06
N LEU A 101 1.12 0.67 -5.07
CA LEU A 101 1.43 2.11 -5.04
C LEU A 101 0.32 2.91 -4.34
#